data_AF-A0AA36DW86-F1
#
_entry.id   AF-A0AA36DW86-F1
#
_cell.length_a   1.000
_cell.length_b   1.000
_cell.length_c   1.000
_cell.angle_alpha   90.00
_cell.angle_beta   90.00
_cell.angle_gamma   90.00
#
_symmetry.space_group_name_H-M   'P 1'
#
loop_
_entity.id
_entity.type
_entity.pdbx_description
1 polymer ?
#
loop_
_entity_poly.entity_id
_entity_poly.type
_entity_poly.pdbx_seq_one_letter_code
_entity_poly.pdbx_strand_id
1 'polypeptide(L)'
;MAFFTWFSRARSSCKPIKFFQNSFVQSNHTARSQFQSQSRILENTIIVNSNNSNKQSWRTSLLPIVFAVSGGSLALQLQKNPSLCDSPNLQERSGRIGGKDSTERVVKGSYKPVPPELITELKAICQDNITFDYDERYFHGKPQYSFHKAVNIPDVVVFPRSEDEVSKIVRSCNKHKVPIVPYGGATSIEGHTLSPNGGVCIDMTLMKNVKALHVEDMDVVVEPGIGWMELNEYLAPYGLFFPLDPGPGATIGGMCGTRCSGSLAVRYGTMRDNVINLKAVLADGEVVKTASRARKSAAGYDLTRLMIGSEGTLGVITEVTLRLQKIPEHSIVAMCNFPTVKDAADVAIAAMLSGIQVSRVELLDEVQVKAVNLANGKDLPEFPTLMFEFIGTEAYTREQTLIVQKIVSEHRGSDFVFAEDPEAKKELWKIRKEALYACFAMAPGFEAMTTDVCVPLSHLAEIISKSKEVLDASSLLCTVIAHAGDGNFHTVILFDPADDEQRKEAERLNNFMVHAALSMEGTCTGEHGVGTGKMKYLEKELGTENLRTMKKIKAALDPNGIMNPGKLIPPHICL
;
A
#
# COMPACT_ATOMS: atom_id res chain seq x y z
N MET A 1 -26.59 -4.41 12.51
CA MET A 1 -26.61 -3.26 13.46
C MET A 1 -25.30 -3.26 14.25
N ALA A 2 -24.28 -2.49 13.85
CA ALA A 2 -22.96 -2.54 14.50
C ALA A 2 -22.13 -1.23 14.39
N PHE A 3 -22.78 -0.07 14.24
CA PHE A 3 -22.12 1.19 13.84
C PHE A 3 -22.20 2.35 14.87
N PHE A 4 -22.65 2.07 16.11
CA PHE A 4 -22.87 3.10 17.14
C PHE A 4 -21.80 3.18 18.25
N THR A 5 -20.80 2.31 18.24
CA THR A 5 -19.85 2.12 19.35
C THR A 5 -18.60 2.99 19.28
N TRP A 6 -18.27 3.60 18.13
CA TRP A 6 -17.03 4.38 17.98
C TRP A 6 -17.15 5.83 18.51
N PHE A 7 -18.33 6.45 18.45
CA PHE A 7 -18.52 7.87 18.77
C PHE A 7 -18.80 8.22 20.24
N SER A 8 -18.96 7.23 21.14
CA SER A 8 -19.52 7.45 22.49
C SER A 8 -18.50 7.56 23.63
N ARG A 9 -17.20 7.33 23.40
CA ARG A 9 -16.20 7.17 24.48
C ARG A 9 -15.32 8.40 24.80
N ALA A 10 -15.67 9.58 24.28
CA ALA A 10 -14.87 10.81 24.42
C ALA A 10 -15.58 11.97 25.18
N ARG A 11 -16.57 11.70 26.05
CA ARG A 11 -17.30 12.75 26.80
C ARG A 11 -17.67 12.38 28.24
N SER A 12 -16.69 12.27 29.15
CA SER A 12 -17.01 12.12 30.59
C SER A 12 -15.89 12.50 31.60
N SER A 13 -15.14 13.60 31.40
CA SER A 13 -14.42 14.26 32.53
C SER A 13 -13.76 15.61 32.18
N CYS A 14 -14.47 16.72 32.40
CA CYS A 14 -13.87 17.97 32.91
C CYS A 14 -14.95 18.96 33.37
N LYS A 15 -14.75 19.62 34.52
CA LYS A 15 -15.57 20.77 34.95
C LYS A 15 -14.84 22.08 34.55
N PRO A 16 -15.55 23.17 34.23
CA PRO A 16 -14.93 24.41 33.77
C PRO A 16 -14.20 25.12 34.91
N ILE A 17 -12.96 25.54 34.66
CA ILE A 17 -12.22 26.48 35.49
C ILE A 17 -12.42 27.89 34.92
N LYS A 18 -12.60 28.88 35.79
CA LYS A 18 -12.90 30.27 35.42
C LYS A 18 -11.65 30.96 34.86
N PHE A 19 -11.82 31.72 33.78
CA PHE A 19 -10.85 32.75 33.40
C PHE A 19 -10.76 33.82 34.50
N PHE A 20 -9.53 34.18 34.87
CA PHE A 20 -9.25 35.44 35.54
C PHE A 20 -8.59 36.39 34.54
N GLN A 21 -9.18 37.56 34.33
CA GLN A 21 -8.47 38.69 33.76
C GLN A 21 -7.56 39.28 34.84
N ASN A 22 -6.36 39.72 34.45
CA ASN A 22 -5.68 40.81 35.15
C ASN A 22 -4.71 41.51 34.19
N SER A 23 -4.95 42.80 33.96
CA SER A 23 -4.10 43.68 33.17
C SER A 23 -3.04 44.31 34.07
N PHE A 24 -1.77 44.40 33.65
CA PHE A 24 -0.86 45.40 34.23
C PHE A 24 0.20 45.91 33.23
N VAL A 25 -0.06 47.13 32.75
CA VAL A 25 0.84 48.29 32.55
C VAL A 25 2.12 48.15 31.71
N GLN A 26 2.36 49.21 30.93
CA GLN A 26 3.53 49.45 30.07
C GLN A 26 4.85 49.57 30.85
N SER A 27 5.96 49.28 30.17
CA SER A 27 7.12 50.17 30.21
C SER A 27 7.80 50.21 28.85
N ASN A 28 8.20 51.41 28.41
CA ASN A 28 8.99 51.59 27.18
C ASN A 28 10.47 51.47 27.53
N HIS A 29 11.28 50.89 26.63
CA HIS A 29 12.63 51.43 26.40
C HIS A 29 13.08 51.23 24.96
N THR A 30 13.85 52.20 24.47
CA THR A 30 14.28 52.35 23.07
C THR A 30 15.69 51.81 22.85
N ALA A 31 15.88 51.09 21.74
CA ALA A 31 17.19 50.89 21.11
C ALA A 31 17.03 50.73 19.59
N ARG A 32 17.67 51.61 18.81
CA ARG A 32 17.62 51.59 17.34
C ARG A 32 18.98 52.02 16.78
N SER A 33 19.77 51.04 16.35
CA SER A 33 20.97 51.22 15.50
C SER A 33 21.09 49.98 14.62
N GLN A 34 20.92 50.11 13.31
CA GLN A 34 21.99 50.47 12.36
C GLN A 34 23.13 49.46 12.29
N PHE A 35 23.09 48.62 11.26
CA PHE A 35 24.27 48.32 10.45
C PHE A 35 23.90 48.49 8.98
N GLN A 36 24.73 49.24 8.24
CA GLN A 36 24.57 49.48 6.80
C GLN A 36 25.93 49.33 6.12
N SER A 37 25.91 49.06 4.82
CA SER A 37 27.06 48.64 4.01
C SER A 37 28.13 49.71 3.79
N GLN A 38 29.39 49.26 3.66
CA GLN A 38 30.46 49.85 2.83
C GLN A 38 31.64 48.85 2.74
N SER A 39 32.62 48.96 1.82
CA SER A 39 32.56 49.03 0.34
C SER A 39 33.99 48.89 -0.24
N ARG A 40 34.10 48.76 -1.58
CA ARG A 40 35.34 48.81 -2.42
C ARG A 40 36.17 47.51 -2.41
N ILE A 41 36.50 46.86 -3.54
CA ILE A 41 36.99 47.23 -4.90
C ILE A 41 38.53 47.18 -4.99
N LEU A 42 39.01 46.33 -5.92
CA LEU A 42 40.29 46.47 -6.61
C LEU A 42 40.17 45.87 -8.04
N GLU A 43 41.07 46.28 -8.93
CA GLU A 43 40.98 46.17 -10.40
C GLU A 43 42.37 45.74 -10.97
N ASN A 44 42.74 45.68 -12.26
CA ASN A 44 42.17 45.86 -13.62
C ASN A 44 43.26 45.27 -14.59
N THR A 45 43.10 44.74 -15.83
CA THR A 45 42.00 44.40 -16.77
C THR A 45 42.57 43.42 -17.85
N ILE A 46 41.77 42.98 -18.85
CA ILE A 46 42.15 42.34 -20.15
C ILE A 46 42.94 40.98 -20.06
N ILE A 47 43.14 40.13 -21.10
CA ILE A 47 43.05 40.22 -22.58
C ILE A 47 42.14 39.13 -23.19
N VAL A 48 41.47 39.44 -24.31
CA VAL A 48 40.73 38.50 -25.19
C VAL A 48 41.62 38.05 -26.37
N ASN A 49 41.54 36.78 -26.79
CA ASN A 49 41.78 36.45 -28.20
C ASN A 49 41.05 35.17 -28.65
N SER A 50 40.89 34.98 -29.97
CA SER A 50 40.06 33.95 -30.60
C SER A 50 40.77 33.20 -31.74
N ASN A 51 40.14 32.11 -32.22
CA ASN A 51 40.53 31.27 -33.37
C ASN A 51 41.84 30.46 -33.14
N ASN A 52 42.08 29.30 -33.78
CA ASN A 52 41.37 28.63 -34.87
C ASN A 52 41.54 27.09 -34.82
N SER A 53 40.85 26.40 -35.73
CA SER A 53 41.03 25.02 -36.22
C SER A 53 42.35 24.27 -35.91
N ASN A 54 42.25 22.99 -35.48
CA ASN A 54 42.53 21.88 -36.43
C ASN A 54 42.07 20.47 -35.97
N LYS A 55 42.12 19.53 -36.92
CA LYS A 55 41.83 18.09 -36.76
C LYS A 55 43.09 17.35 -36.27
N GLN A 56 42.95 16.30 -35.43
CA GLN A 56 43.29 14.90 -35.80
C GLN A 56 43.25 13.90 -34.62
N SER A 57 43.02 12.63 -35.00
CA SER A 57 43.51 11.38 -34.39
C SER A 57 43.58 11.25 -32.86
N TRP A 58 42.68 10.43 -32.30
CA TRP A 58 42.99 9.62 -31.12
C TRP A 58 43.02 8.14 -31.53
N ARG A 59 43.98 7.39 -30.98
CA ARG A 59 44.27 5.99 -31.35
C ARG A 59 43.52 5.01 -30.45
N THR A 60 43.29 3.82 -30.99
CA THR A 60 42.80 2.65 -30.23
C THR A 60 43.86 2.10 -29.28
N SER A 61 43.41 1.57 -28.14
CA SER A 61 44.20 0.74 -27.21
C SER A 61 43.22 -0.28 -26.60
N LEU A 62 43.15 -1.50 -27.14
CA LEU A 62 43.89 -2.68 -26.67
C LEU A 62 43.40 -3.22 -25.32
N LEU A 63 42.50 -4.20 -25.41
CA LEU A 63 42.09 -5.10 -24.31
C LEU A 63 43.16 -6.21 -24.11
N PRO A 64 43.53 -6.56 -22.87
CA PRO A 64 44.24 -7.79 -22.59
C PRO A 64 43.26 -8.98 -22.47
N ILE A 65 43.40 -9.98 -23.35
CA ILE A 65 42.73 -11.27 -23.21
C ILE A 65 43.59 -12.15 -22.30
N VAL A 66 43.00 -12.71 -21.24
CA VAL A 66 43.66 -13.70 -20.37
C VAL A 66 43.03 -15.07 -20.60
N PHE A 67 43.80 -15.98 -21.18
CA PHE A 67 43.47 -17.41 -21.20
C PHE A 67 43.83 -18.05 -19.86
N ALA A 68 42.92 -18.83 -19.30
CA ALA A 68 43.21 -19.78 -18.23
C ALA A 68 42.73 -21.18 -18.68
N VAL A 69 43.65 -22.14 -18.74
CA VAL A 69 43.36 -23.53 -19.11
C VAL A 69 43.62 -24.42 -17.90
N SER A 70 42.59 -25.14 -17.46
CA SER A 70 42.70 -26.23 -16.49
C SER A 70 41.67 -27.30 -16.84
N GLY A 71 42.13 -28.48 -17.26
CA GLY A 71 41.27 -29.58 -17.65
C GLY A 71 41.20 -30.70 -16.61
N GLY A 72 40.14 -31.52 -16.71
CA GLY A 72 40.16 -32.91 -16.27
C GLY A 72 39.84 -33.21 -14.80
N SER A 73 38.55 -33.45 -14.51
CA SER A 73 38.10 -34.73 -13.93
C SER A 73 36.56 -34.79 -13.88
N LEU A 74 35.96 -35.72 -14.63
CA LEU A 74 34.50 -35.94 -14.63
C LEU A 74 34.14 -37.09 -13.67
N ALA A 75 34.02 -36.79 -12.38
CA ALA A 75 33.61 -37.77 -11.37
C ALA A 75 32.07 -37.79 -11.20
N LEU A 76 31.39 -38.67 -11.92
CA LEU A 76 29.93 -38.86 -11.83
C LEU A 76 29.52 -39.63 -10.56
N GLN A 77 29.41 -38.93 -9.43
CA GLN A 77 28.71 -39.43 -8.24
C GLN A 77 27.22 -39.07 -8.29
N LEU A 78 26.41 -40.03 -8.75
CA LEU A 78 24.94 -39.96 -8.75
C LEU A 78 24.37 -40.12 -7.33
N GLN A 79 24.44 -39.08 -6.51
CA GLN A 79 23.61 -38.99 -5.31
C GLN A 79 22.15 -38.76 -5.72
N LYS A 80 21.33 -39.81 -5.63
CA LYS A 80 19.87 -39.70 -5.70
C LYS A 80 19.35 -39.04 -4.42
N ASN A 81 19.27 -37.72 -4.39
CA ASN A 81 18.38 -37.03 -3.47
C ASN A 81 16.93 -37.27 -3.95
N PRO A 82 16.04 -37.89 -3.14
CA PRO A 82 14.64 -37.99 -3.49
C PRO A 82 14.00 -36.60 -3.44
N SER A 83 13.20 -36.25 -4.45
CA SER A 83 12.36 -35.06 -4.40
C SER A 83 11.29 -35.23 -3.32
N LEU A 84 11.33 -34.40 -2.28
CA LEU A 84 10.35 -34.40 -1.18
C LEU A 84 9.00 -33.83 -1.64
N CYS A 85 8.29 -34.62 -2.44
CA CYS A 85 6.91 -34.39 -2.86
C CYS A 85 5.93 -35.11 -1.92
N ASP A 86 6.06 -34.90 -0.60
CA ASP A 86 5.13 -35.43 0.41
C ASP A 86 3.80 -34.66 0.36
N SER A 87 2.97 -35.01 -0.62
CA SER A 87 1.56 -34.64 -0.69
C SER A 87 0.72 -35.84 -0.23
N PRO A 88 0.33 -35.92 1.06
CA PRO A 88 -0.30 -37.13 1.60
C PRO A 88 -1.69 -37.39 1.03
N ASN A 89 -1.82 -38.48 0.27
CA ASN A 89 -3.04 -39.20 -0.07
C ASN A 89 -4.29 -38.37 -0.42
N LEU A 90 -4.31 -37.78 -1.62
CA LEU A 90 -5.57 -37.50 -2.32
C LEU A 90 -6.09 -38.79 -2.99
N GLN A 91 -6.86 -39.59 -2.26
CA GLN A 91 -7.67 -40.65 -2.89
C GLN A 91 -8.82 -40.04 -3.69
N GLU A 92 -9.14 -40.63 -4.84
CA GLU A 92 -10.14 -40.11 -5.76
C GLU A 92 -11.58 -40.28 -5.23
N ARG A 93 -12.28 -39.17 -5.00
CA ARG A 93 -13.73 -39.04 -5.28
C ARG A 93 -14.17 -37.58 -5.28
N SER A 94 -14.95 -37.21 -6.31
CA SER A 94 -15.70 -35.96 -6.51
C SER A 94 -14.97 -34.61 -6.29
N GLY A 95 -14.77 -33.87 -7.39
CA GLY A 95 -14.43 -32.43 -7.37
C GLY A 95 -12.98 -32.10 -7.76
N ARG A 96 -12.76 -31.63 -9.00
CA ARG A 96 -11.45 -31.11 -9.46
C ARG A 96 -11.21 -29.67 -8.98
N ILE A 97 -10.86 -29.52 -7.70
CA ILE A 97 -10.35 -28.25 -7.16
C ILE A 97 -8.86 -28.13 -7.52
N GLY A 98 -8.44 -27.00 -8.10
CA GLY A 98 -7.01 -26.71 -8.33
C GLY A 98 -6.38 -27.29 -9.60
N GLY A 99 -7.14 -27.43 -10.70
CA GLY A 99 -6.57 -27.68 -12.04
C GLY A 99 -5.71 -26.52 -12.56
N LYS A 100 -4.97 -26.73 -13.66
CA LYS A 100 -4.10 -25.70 -14.27
C LYS A 100 -4.88 -24.44 -14.66
N ASP A 101 -6.12 -24.63 -15.10
CA ASP A 101 -7.05 -23.59 -15.56
C ASP A 101 -8.12 -23.24 -14.49
N SER A 102 -7.92 -23.67 -13.24
CA SER A 102 -8.86 -23.46 -12.14
C SER A 102 -8.62 -22.13 -11.42
N THR A 103 -9.65 -21.28 -11.40
CA THR A 103 -9.69 -19.99 -10.68
C THR A 103 -9.85 -20.14 -9.15
N GLU A 104 -9.93 -21.36 -8.63
CA GLU A 104 -10.07 -21.69 -7.20
C GLU A 104 -8.79 -22.32 -6.64
N ARG A 105 -7.73 -21.52 -6.45
CA ARG A 105 -6.55 -21.94 -5.66
C ARG A 105 -6.73 -21.63 -4.18
N VAL A 106 -7.80 -22.17 -3.59
CA VAL A 106 -8.14 -21.99 -2.17
C VAL A 106 -7.16 -22.76 -1.28
N VAL A 107 -6.65 -22.11 -0.23
CA VAL A 107 -5.87 -22.78 0.82
C VAL A 107 -6.79 -23.68 1.63
N LYS A 108 -6.71 -24.99 1.38
CA LYS A 108 -7.35 -26.02 2.21
C LYS A 108 -6.68 -26.03 3.58
N GLY A 109 -7.27 -25.30 4.52
CA GLY A 109 -6.73 -25.10 5.86
C GLY A 109 -6.48 -26.39 6.63
N SER A 110 -5.31 -26.51 7.27
CA SER A 110 -4.94 -27.66 8.09
C SER A 110 -4.80 -27.24 9.56
N TYR A 111 -5.88 -27.35 10.32
CA TYR A 111 -5.90 -27.04 11.75
C TYR A 111 -5.14 -28.09 12.57
N LYS A 112 -4.33 -27.62 13.53
CA LYS A 112 -3.71 -28.40 14.59
C LYS A 112 -3.77 -27.59 15.89
N PRO A 113 -4.32 -28.11 17.00
CA PRO A 113 -4.37 -27.38 18.26
C PRO A 113 -2.99 -26.91 18.74
N VAL A 114 -2.93 -25.69 19.27
CA VAL A 114 -1.70 -25.13 19.86
C VAL A 114 -1.27 -25.94 21.10
N PRO A 115 0.02 -26.32 21.23
CA PRO A 115 0.51 -27.06 22.40
C PRO A 115 0.33 -26.30 23.73
N PRO A 116 -0.05 -26.97 24.83
CA PRO A 116 -0.19 -26.33 26.16
C PRO A 116 1.09 -25.66 26.67
N GLU A 117 2.25 -26.15 26.24
CA GLU A 117 3.57 -25.59 26.57
C GLU A 117 3.74 -24.22 25.93
N LEU A 118 3.39 -24.07 24.64
CA LEU A 118 3.38 -22.79 23.94
C LEU A 118 2.38 -21.81 24.56
N ILE A 119 1.18 -22.27 24.95
CA ILE A 119 0.21 -21.43 25.69
C ILE A 119 0.81 -20.91 27.01
N THR A 120 1.62 -21.73 27.69
CA THR A 120 2.29 -21.37 28.95
C THR A 120 3.41 -20.36 28.71
N GLU A 121 4.24 -20.55 27.66
CA GLU A 121 5.28 -19.61 27.26
C GLU A 121 4.71 -18.26 26.80
N LEU A 122 3.66 -18.24 25.99
CA LEU A 122 3.00 -17.00 25.54
C LEU A 122 2.42 -16.21 26.71
N LYS A 123 1.81 -16.88 27.70
CA LYS A 123 1.34 -16.22 28.94
C LYS A 123 2.48 -15.61 29.75
N ALA A 124 3.62 -16.28 29.84
CA ALA A 124 4.80 -15.76 30.54
C ALA A 124 5.43 -14.55 29.82
N ILE A 125 5.34 -14.48 28.49
CA ILE A 125 5.85 -13.35 27.69
C ILE A 125 4.87 -12.16 27.72
N CYS A 126 3.59 -12.41 27.41
CA CYS A 126 2.61 -11.35 27.14
C CYS A 126 1.88 -10.85 28.41
N GLN A 127 1.90 -11.64 29.49
CA GLN A 127 1.17 -11.38 30.73
C GLN A 127 -0.33 -11.19 30.45
N ASP A 128 -0.91 -10.03 30.78
CA ASP A 128 -2.33 -9.74 30.52
C ASP A 128 -2.63 -9.40 29.04
N ASN A 129 -1.61 -9.22 28.19
CA ASN A 129 -1.75 -8.81 26.78
C ASN A 129 -1.95 -10.03 25.85
N ILE A 130 -2.86 -10.94 26.23
CA ILE A 130 -3.15 -12.19 25.54
C ILE A 130 -4.64 -12.56 25.70
N THR A 131 -5.27 -13.07 24.65
CA THR A 131 -6.69 -13.47 24.70
C THR A 131 -6.98 -14.79 23.99
N PHE A 132 -7.88 -15.55 24.61
CA PHE A 132 -8.47 -16.79 24.11
C PHE A 132 -9.99 -16.64 23.89
N ASP A 133 -10.52 -15.43 24.01
CA ASP A 133 -11.93 -15.13 23.76
C ASP A 133 -12.35 -15.52 22.34
N TYR A 134 -13.60 -15.94 22.15
CA TYR A 134 -14.07 -16.38 20.84
C TYR A 134 -14.30 -15.21 19.88
N ASP A 135 -14.97 -14.14 20.33
CA ASP A 135 -15.35 -13.02 19.46
C ASP A 135 -14.11 -12.23 19.03
N GLU A 136 -13.15 -12.03 19.93
CA GLU A 136 -11.88 -11.35 19.64
C GLU A 136 -11.01 -12.16 18.64
N ARG A 137 -10.95 -13.48 18.79
CA ARG A 137 -10.26 -14.36 17.82
C ARG A 137 -10.99 -14.45 16.49
N TYR A 138 -12.33 -14.43 16.50
CA TYR A 138 -13.14 -14.39 15.29
C TYR A 138 -12.97 -13.07 14.53
N PHE A 139 -12.90 -11.94 15.23
CA PHE A 139 -12.58 -10.63 14.66
C PHE A 139 -11.19 -10.63 14.00
N HIS A 140 -10.18 -11.17 14.67
CA HIS A 140 -8.81 -11.27 14.12
C HIS A 140 -8.69 -12.30 12.97
N GLY A 141 -9.48 -13.37 12.97
CA GLY A 141 -9.47 -14.42 11.94
C GLY A 141 -10.32 -14.13 10.70
N LYS A 142 -11.30 -13.22 10.81
CA LYS A 142 -12.17 -12.79 9.71
C LYS A 142 -11.67 -11.46 9.12
N PRO A 143 -11.47 -11.35 7.79
CA PRO A 143 -11.24 -10.05 7.14
C PRO A 143 -12.46 -9.13 7.33
N GLN A 144 -12.23 -7.90 7.79
CA GLN A 144 -13.32 -6.95 8.11
C GLN A 144 -13.87 -6.25 6.86
N TYR A 145 -13.09 -6.19 5.78
CA TYR A 145 -13.40 -5.47 4.54
C TYR A 145 -13.24 -6.33 3.27
N SER A 146 -13.43 -7.65 3.36
CA SER A 146 -13.38 -8.54 2.19
C SER A 146 -14.39 -9.69 2.22
N PHE A 147 -14.82 -10.11 1.04
CA PHE A 147 -15.64 -11.29 0.76
C PHE A 147 -14.93 -12.65 1.05
N HIS A 148 -13.63 -12.66 1.36
CA HIS A 148 -12.91 -13.92 1.61
C HIS A 148 -13.35 -14.59 2.91
N LYS A 149 -14.05 -15.73 2.76
CA LYS A 149 -14.61 -16.52 3.87
C LYS A 149 -13.50 -17.17 4.70
N ALA A 150 -13.58 -17.03 6.03
CA ALA A 150 -12.63 -17.63 6.96
C ALA A 150 -12.80 -19.16 7.03
N VAL A 151 -11.71 -19.90 6.78
CA VAL A 151 -11.68 -21.37 6.90
C VAL A 151 -11.43 -21.81 8.34
N ASN A 152 -10.60 -21.06 9.07
CA ASN A 152 -10.27 -21.22 10.48
C ASN A 152 -9.97 -19.82 11.07
N ILE A 153 -10.06 -19.70 12.39
CA ILE A 153 -9.68 -18.51 13.18
C ILE A 153 -8.38 -18.80 13.95
N PRO A 154 -7.61 -17.80 14.40
CA PRO A 154 -6.45 -18.04 15.28
C PRO A 154 -6.88 -18.72 16.58
N ASP A 155 -5.99 -19.53 17.15
CA ASP A 155 -6.19 -20.19 18.44
C ASP A 155 -6.08 -19.19 19.61
N VAL A 156 -5.25 -18.16 19.45
CA VAL A 156 -4.92 -17.13 20.44
C VAL A 156 -4.51 -15.83 19.74
N VAL A 157 -4.84 -14.68 20.32
CA VAL A 157 -4.26 -13.38 19.92
C VAL A 157 -3.33 -12.89 21.04
N VAL A 158 -2.15 -12.40 20.67
CA VAL A 158 -1.19 -11.75 21.56
C VAL A 158 -0.93 -10.33 21.09
N PHE A 159 -0.79 -9.40 22.05
CA PHE A 159 -0.64 -7.97 21.79
C PHE A 159 0.70 -7.49 22.39
N PRO A 160 1.85 -7.79 21.77
CA PRO A 160 3.16 -7.38 22.28
C PRO A 160 3.31 -5.87 22.37
N ARG A 161 4.17 -5.43 23.30
CA ARG A 161 4.51 -4.02 23.55
C ARG A 161 5.98 -3.69 23.26
N SER A 162 6.78 -4.68 22.88
CA SER A 162 8.20 -4.50 22.58
C SER A 162 8.72 -5.48 21.52
N GLU A 163 9.80 -5.08 20.85
CA GLU A 163 10.57 -5.89 19.90
C GLU A 163 11.09 -7.20 20.53
N ASP A 164 11.42 -7.18 21.82
CA ASP A 164 11.84 -8.35 22.60
C ASP A 164 10.69 -9.34 22.86
N GLU A 165 9.48 -8.84 23.19
CA GLU A 165 8.29 -9.70 23.28
C GLU A 165 7.97 -10.38 21.95
N VAL A 166 7.96 -9.64 20.83
CA VAL A 166 7.78 -10.20 19.48
C VAL A 166 8.83 -11.27 19.20
N SER A 167 10.11 -10.95 19.46
CA SER A 167 11.25 -11.84 19.29
C SER A 167 11.11 -13.15 20.11
N LYS A 168 10.57 -13.07 21.33
CA LYS A 168 10.27 -14.23 22.20
C LYS A 168 9.05 -15.04 21.74
N ILE A 169 7.95 -14.38 21.36
CA ILE A 169 6.74 -15.01 20.82
C ILE A 169 7.10 -15.83 19.59
N VAL A 170 7.84 -15.24 18.64
CA VAL A 170 8.24 -15.89 17.39
C VAL A 170 9.16 -17.10 17.65
N ARG A 171 10.16 -16.98 18.55
CA ARG A 171 11.00 -18.11 18.98
C ARG A 171 10.16 -19.29 19.51
N SER A 172 9.20 -19.00 20.37
CA SER A 172 8.33 -20.03 20.97
C SER A 172 7.43 -20.70 19.92
N CYS A 173 6.80 -19.90 19.04
CA CYS A 173 6.01 -20.43 17.92
C CYS A 173 6.85 -21.31 16.97
N ASN A 174 8.08 -20.91 16.65
CA ASN A 174 9.00 -21.66 15.79
C ASN A 174 9.45 -22.98 16.41
N LYS A 175 9.84 -22.95 17.70
CA LYS A 175 10.16 -24.14 18.51
C LYS A 175 9.03 -25.17 18.48
N HIS A 176 7.77 -24.71 18.59
CA HIS A 176 6.58 -25.56 18.58
C HIS A 176 5.98 -25.78 17.17
N LYS A 177 6.58 -25.21 16.12
CA LYS A 177 6.13 -25.26 14.71
C LYS A 177 4.68 -24.83 14.50
N VAL A 178 4.24 -23.82 15.26
CA VAL A 178 2.89 -23.25 15.20
C VAL A 178 2.87 -22.02 14.27
N PRO A 179 1.88 -21.91 13.36
CA PRO A 179 1.71 -20.74 12.50
C PRO A 179 1.57 -19.42 13.25
N ILE A 180 2.03 -18.35 12.59
CA ILE A 180 1.93 -16.96 13.02
C ILE A 180 1.18 -16.18 11.93
N VAL A 181 0.23 -15.33 12.31
CA VAL A 181 -0.35 -14.30 11.45
C VAL A 181 -0.05 -12.91 12.05
N PRO A 182 0.83 -12.11 11.44
CA PRO A 182 1.06 -10.73 11.87
C PRO A 182 -0.15 -9.85 11.54
N TYR A 183 -0.55 -8.98 12.47
CA TYR A 183 -1.79 -8.21 12.41
C TYR A 183 -1.56 -6.74 12.80
N GLY A 184 -2.53 -5.88 12.50
CA GLY A 184 -2.49 -4.45 12.71
C GLY A 184 -3.87 -3.84 12.43
N GLY A 185 -3.94 -2.76 11.65
CA GLY A 185 -5.19 -2.01 11.39
C GLY A 185 -6.39 -2.74 10.74
N ALA A 186 -6.31 -4.05 10.46
CA ALA A 186 -7.37 -4.90 9.90
C ALA A 186 -7.98 -4.48 8.54
N THR A 187 -7.45 -3.44 7.89
CA THR A 187 -8.02 -2.82 6.66
C THR A 187 -7.76 -3.59 5.35
N SER A 188 -6.91 -4.62 5.35
CA SER A 188 -6.45 -5.27 4.10
C SER A 188 -7.51 -6.19 3.48
N ILE A 189 -7.65 -6.19 2.15
CA ILE A 189 -8.80 -6.83 1.48
C ILE A 189 -8.54 -8.16 0.77
N GLU A 190 -7.29 -8.56 0.48
CA GLU A 190 -7.00 -9.86 -0.19
C GLU A 190 -6.89 -11.06 0.78
N GLY A 191 -7.45 -10.94 1.99
CA GLY A 191 -7.47 -12.04 2.98
C GLY A 191 -6.14 -12.29 3.69
N HIS A 192 -5.28 -11.27 3.86
CA HIS A 192 -3.97 -11.40 4.52
C HIS A 192 -4.06 -11.90 5.98
N THR A 193 -5.11 -11.51 6.70
CA THR A 193 -5.35 -11.82 8.12
C THR A 193 -5.98 -13.20 8.35
N LEU A 194 -6.39 -13.91 7.29
CA LEU A 194 -6.97 -15.25 7.39
C LEU A 194 -6.00 -16.20 8.12
N SER A 195 -6.51 -16.99 9.05
CA SER A 195 -5.70 -17.97 9.80
C SER A 195 -6.03 -19.41 9.38
N PRO A 196 -5.74 -19.82 8.12
CA PRO A 196 -6.24 -21.10 7.57
C PRO A 196 -5.77 -22.34 8.34
N ASN A 197 -4.66 -22.24 9.08
CA ASN A 197 -4.10 -23.34 9.87
C ASN A 197 -4.28 -23.15 11.39
N GLY A 198 -5.09 -22.19 11.83
CA GLY A 198 -5.10 -21.71 13.22
C GLY A 198 -3.79 -20.99 13.56
N GLY A 199 -3.33 -21.16 14.80
CA GLY A 199 -2.08 -20.62 15.30
C GLY A 199 -2.21 -19.28 16.04
N VAL A 200 -1.11 -18.54 16.11
CA VAL A 200 -0.98 -17.30 16.90
C VAL A 200 -1.19 -16.08 16.01
N CYS A 201 -2.20 -15.27 16.32
CA CYS A 201 -2.29 -13.91 15.77
C CYS A 201 -1.45 -12.97 16.63
N ILE A 202 -0.54 -12.20 16.02
CA ILE A 202 0.29 -11.20 16.70
C ILE A 202 -0.21 -9.82 16.29
N ASP A 203 -1.02 -9.18 17.13
CA ASP A 203 -1.50 -7.83 16.87
C ASP A 203 -0.51 -6.76 17.35
N MET A 204 -0.01 -5.99 16.40
CA MET A 204 0.99 -4.96 16.61
C MET A 204 0.41 -3.61 17.07
N THR A 205 -0.92 -3.46 17.20
CA THR A 205 -1.56 -2.16 17.54
C THR A 205 -1.08 -1.50 18.83
N LEU A 206 -0.56 -2.27 19.79
CA LEU A 206 -0.02 -1.73 21.06
C LEU A 206 1.41 -1.19 20.93
N MET A 207 2.17 -1.62 19.91
CA MET A 207 3.46 -1.03 19.55
C MET A 207 3.23 0.16 18.61
N LYS A 208 2.88 1.33 19.16
CA LYS A 208 2.51 2.52 18.37
C LYS A 208 3.23 3.82 18.74
N ASN A 209 4.37 3.75 19.42
CA ASN A 209 5.12 4.94 19.82
C ASN A 209 5.93 5.53 18.65
N VAL A 210 5.99 6.87 18.57
CA VAL A 210 7.06 7.56 17.84
C VAL A 210 8.35 7.45 18.65
N LYS A 211 9.42 6.93 18.05
CA LYS A 211 10.70 6.64 18.70
C LYS A 211 11.71 7.78 18.54
N ALA A 212 11.69 8.44 17.38
CA ALA A 212 12.47 9.65 17.11
C ALA A 212 11.86 10.44 15.95
N LEU A 213 11.96 11.77 15.99
CA LEU A 213 11.62 12.66 14.87
C LEU A 213 12.84 13.51 14.54
N HIS A 214 13.30 13.47 13.29
CA HIS A 214 14.44 14.24 12.81
C HIS A 214 13.92 15.31 11.84
N VAL A 215 13.49 16.45 12.39
CA VAL A 215 12.84 17.54 11.63
C VAL A 215 13.75 18.09 10.53
N GLU A 216 15.05 18.14 10.78
CA GLU A 216 16.09 18.64 9.86
C GLU A 216 16.38 17.65 8.73
N ASP A 217 16.47 16.34 9.03
CA ASP A 217 16.62 15.28 8.03
C ASP A 217 15.32 14.97 7.26
N MET A 218 14.17 15.42 7.77
CA MET A 218 12.82 15.10 7.33
C MET A 218 12.53 13.59 7.36
N ASP A 219 12.86 12.93 8.47
CA ASP A 219 12.52 11.52 8.72
C ASP A 219 11.99 11.29 10.14
N VAL A 220 11.27 10.17 10.32
CA VAL A 220 10.72 9.75 11.61
C VAL A 220 10.91 8.24 11.79
N VAL A 221 11.21 7.82 13.02
CA VAL A 221 11.28 6.42 13.43
C VAL A 221 10.06 6.10 14.28
N VAL A 222 9.26 5.10 13.89
CA VAL A 222 8.00 4.74 14.54
C VAL A 222 7.88 3.24 14.77
N GLU A 223 7.05 2.85 15.72
CA GLU A 223 6.58 1.47 15.88
C GLU A 223 5.41 1.15 14.92
N PRO A 224 5.24 -0.12 14.50
CA PRO A 224 4.38 -0.54 13.38
C PRO A 224 2.87 -0.33 13.59
N GLY A 225 2.40 -0.28 14.83
CA GLY A 225 0.99 -0.16 15.21
C GLY A 225 0.42 1.26 15.13
N ILE A 226 1.25 2.28 14.90
CA ILE A 226 0.74 3.66 14.75
C ILE A 226 -0.09 3.79 13.47
N GLY A 227 -1.25 4.46 13.58
CA GLY A 227 -2.07 4.80 12.42
C GLY A 227 -1.43 5.91 11.58
N TRP A 228 -1.57 5.87 10.26
CA TRP A 228 -0.99 6.92 9.39
C TRP A 228 -1.58 8.31 9.68
N MET A 229 -2.84 8.38 10.09
CA MET A 229 -3.51 9.62 10.52
C MET A 229 -2.96 10.12 11.87
N GLU A 230 -2.83 9.24 12.87
CA GLU A 230 -2.24 9.54 14.18
C GLU A 230 -0.79 10.06 14.04
N LEU A 231 -0.02 9.49 13.12
CA LEU A 231 1.30 9.99 12.77
C LEU A 231 1.24 11.39 12.13
N ASN A 232 0.33 11.63 11.19
CA ASN A 232 0.20 12.96 10.55
C ASN A 232 -0.30 14.05 11.51
N GLU A 233 -1.18 13.72 12.47
CA GLU A 233 -1.56 14.61 13.56
C GLU A 233 -0.36 14.98 14.45
N TYR A 234 0.50 14.02 14.76
CA TYR A 234 1.74 14.25 15.51
C TYR A 234 2.77 15.10 14.73
N LEU A 235 2.85 14.97 13.41
CA LEU A 235 3.83 15.66 12.57
C LEU A 235 3.43 17.09 12.18
N ALA A 236 2.14 17.40 12.10
CA ALA A 236 1.63 18.68 11.64
C ALA A 236 2.22 19.92 12.37
N PRO A 237 2.43 19.92 13.71
CA PRO A 237 3.07 21.05 14.41
C PRO A 237 4.50 21.39 13.95
N TYR A 238 5.19 20.46 13.28
CA TYR A 238 6.54 20.65 12.74
C TYR A 238 6.55 21.08 11.26
N GLY A 239 5.36 21.33 10.68
CA GLY A 239 5.17 21.62 9.26
C GLY A 239 5.52 20.43 8.35
N LEU A 240 5.44 19.20 8.88
CA LEU A 240 5.81 17.97 8.18
C LEU A 240 4.61 17.02 8.08
N PHE A 241 4.62 16.15 7.09
CA PHE A 241 3.68 15.04 6.97
C PHE A 241 4.33 13.81 6.31
N PHE A 242 3.78 12.64 6.60
CA PHE A 242 4.01 11.40 5.87
C PHE A 242 2.97 11.31 4.72
N PRO A 243 3.39 11.10 3.46
CA PRO A 243 2.56 11.49 2.32
C PRO A 243 1.53 10.46 1.83
N LEU A 244 1.48 9.23 2.37
CA LEU A 244 0.57 8.20 1.85
C LEU A 244 -0.75 8.20 2.62
N ASP A 245 -1.85 8.17 1.88
CA ASP A 245 -3.21 8.39 2.40
C ASP A 245 -4.23 7.30 2.01
N PRO A 246 -3.98 6.02 2.36
CA PRO A 246 -4.93 4.93 2.13
C PRO A 246 -6.18 5.04 3.02
N GLY A 247 -7.10 4.09 2.86
CA GLY A 247 -8.32 3.99 3.68
C GLY A 247 -8.07 4.17 5.20
N PRO A 248 -8.99 4.84 5.94
CA PRO A 248 -8.88 5.05 7.38
C PRO A 248 -8.65 3.75 8.16
N GLY A 249 -7.80 3.81 9.19
CA GLY A 249 -7.49 2.69 10.09
C GLY A 249 -6.21 1.92 9.76
N ALA A 250 -5.61 2.11 8.59
CA ALA A 250 -4.35 1.45 8.25
C ALA A 250 -3.18 1.88 9.16
N THR A 251 -2.41 0.90 9.65
CA THR A 251 -1.21 1.12 10.47
C THR A 251 0.06 1.02 9.63
N ILE A 252 1.12 1.73 10.03
CA ILE A 252 2.37 1.83 9.26
C ILE A 252 3.01 0.44 8.97
N GLY A 253 2.93 -0.49 9.93
CA GLY A 253 3.40 -1.87 9.75
C GLY A 253 2.57 -2.64 8.70
N GLY A 254 1.25 -2.47 8.70
CA GLY A 254 0.36 -3.05 7.69
C GLY A 254 0.65 -2.47 6.29
N MET A 255 0.85 -1.15 6.21
CA MET A 255 1.22 -0.45 4.97
C MET A 255 2.58 -0.94 4.42
N CYS A 256 3.57 -1.20 5.29
CA CYS A 256 4.82 -1.86 4.88
C CYS A 256 4.55 -3.28 4.36
N GLY A 257 3.71 -4.04 5.08
CA GLY A 257 3.37 -5.42 4.76
C GLY A 257 2.76 -5.60 3.36
N THR A 258 1.83 -4.74 2.95
CA THR A 258 1.17 -4.83 1.63
C THR A 258 1.86 -4.03 0.51
N ARG A 259 2.90 -3.23 0.81
CA ARG A 259 3.47 -2.22 -0.11
C ARG A 259 2.41 -1.20 -0.55
N CYS A 260 1.63 -0.72 0.40
CA CYS A 260 0.52 0.20 0.21
C CYS A 260 0.88 1.46 -0.62
N SER A 261 -0.07 1.91 -1.43
CA SER A 261 -0.01 3.12 -2.25
C SER A 261 -0.92 4.22 -1.66
N GLY A 262 -1.68 4.93 -2.48
CA GLY A 262 -2.65 5.97 -2.11
C GLY A 262 -2.70 7.07 -3.17
N SER A 263 -3.67 7.98 -3.07
CA SER A 263 -3.90 9.03 -4.09
C SER A 263 -2.70 9.95 -4.34
N LEU A 264 -1.85 10.14 -3.32
CA LEU A 264 -0.62 10.92 -3.40
C LEU A 264 0.60 10.15 -3.96
N ALA A 265 0.45 8.88 -4.33
CA ALA A 265 1.57 8.04 -4.79
C ALA A 265 2.15 8.50 -6.14
N VAL A 266 1.33 9.01 -7.06
CA VAL A 266 1.80 9.66 -8.31
C VAL A 266 2.83 10.77 -8.05
N ARG A 267 2.77 11.44 -6.89
CA ARG A 267 3.67 12.53 -6.50
C ARG A 267 4.84 12.09 -5.63
N TYR A 268 4.63 11.11 -4.75
CA TYR A 268 5.59 10.76 -3.69
C TYR A 268 6.11 9.31 -3.72
N GLY A 269 5.67 8.50 -4.70
CA GLY A 269 5.91 7.06 -4.73
C GLY A 269 5.08 6.32 -3.66
N THR A 270 5.31 5.00 -3.51
CA THR A 270 4.50 4.14 -2.61
C THR A 270 5.20 3.93 -1.25
N MET A 271 4.73 2.96 -0.45
CA MET A 271 5.48 2.46 0.72
C MET A 271 6.84 1.87 0.37
N ARG A 272 7.09 1.54 -0.91
CA ARG A 272 8.45 1.34 -1.42
C ARG A 272 9.26 2.61 -1.15
N ASP A 273 8.91 3.70 -1.81
CA ASP A 273 9.76 4.88 -1.97
C ASP A 273 9.84 5.75 -0.72
N ASN A 274 8.88 5.61 0.20
CA ASN A 274 8.82 6.37 1.45
C ASN A 274 9.40 5.66 2.70
N VAL A 275 9.71 4.37 2.66
CA VAL A 275 10.46 3.71 3.75
C VAL A 275 11.97 3.79 3.49
N ILE A 276 12.72 4.27 4.49
CA ILE A 276 14.20 4.38 4.45
C ILE A 276 14.85 3.08 4.91
N ASN A 277 14.42 2.57 6.06
CA ASN A 277 14.82 1.29 6.63
C ASN A 277 13.74 0.81 7.61
N LEU A 278 13.77 -0.47 7.96
CA LEU A 278 12.95 -1.05 9.02
C LEU A 278 13.75 -2.09 9.83
N LYS A 279 13.25 -2.43 11.02
CA LYS A 279 13.59 -3.66 11.72
C LYS A 279 12.46 -4.68 11.56
N ALA A 280 12.83 -5.95 11.52
CA ALA A 280 11.88 -7.05 11.59
C ALA A 280 12.46 -8.23 12.38
N VAL A 281 11.56 -9.00 13.00
CA VAL A 281 11.81 -10.29 13.64
C VAL A 281 11.61 -11.40 12.62
N LEU A 282 12.66 -12.14 12.29
CA LEU A 282 12.64 -13.30 11.39
C LEU A 282 12.04 -14.55 12.07
N ALA A 283 11.85 -15.66 11.34
CA ALA A 283 11.16 -16.84 11.87
C ALA A 283 11.90 -17.57 13.01
N ASP A 284 13.23 -17.45 13.10
CA ASP A 284 14.05 -17.86 14.24
C ASP A 284 13.95 -16.91 15.45
N GLY A 285 13.33 -15.74 15.27
CA GLY A 285 13.21 -14.66 16.24
C GLY A 285 14.39 -13.69 16.25
N GLU A 286 15.36 -13.77 15.33
CA GLU A 286 16.42 -12.77 15.21
C GLU A 286 15.87 -11.42 14.74
N VAL A 287 16.42 -10.32 15.26
CA VAL A 287 16.05 -8.95 14.89
C VAL A 287 17.01 -8.44 13.83
N VAL A 288 16.53 -8.28 12.60
CA VAL A 288 17.33 -7.72 11.48
C VAL A 288 16.93 -6.27 11.22
N LYS A 289 17.91 -5.37 11.30
CA LYS A 289 17.77 -4.00 10.79
C LYS A 289 18.23 -3.95 9.32
N THR A 290 17.31 -3.58 8.43
CA THR A 290 17.48 -3.76 6.98
C THR A 290 18.45 -2.78 6.30
N ALA A 291 18.60 -1.56 6.83
CA ALA A 291 19.52 -0.53 6.32
C ALA A 291 19.82 0.55 7.38
N SER A 292 20.72 1.49 7.05
CA SER A 292 20.96 2.70 7.85
C SER A 292 19.90 3.78 7.57
N ARG A 293 20.02 4.95 8.23
CA ARG A 293 19.15 6.11 7.96
C ARG A 293 19.57 6.92 6.72
N ALA A 294 20.72 6.60 6.10
CA ALA A 294 21.20 7.34 4.94
C ALA A 294 20.25 7.23 3.74
N ARG A 295 19.86 8.38 3.17
CA ARG A 295 18.93 8.48 2.01
C ARG A 295 19.38 7.72 0.76
N LYS A 296 20.66 7.37 0.66
CA LYS A 296 21.27 6.59 -0.42
C LYS A 296 22.27 5.62 0.18
N SER A 297 22.23 4.36 -0.24
CA SER A 297 23.21 3.32 0.09
C SER A 297 23.40 2.42 -1.12
N ALA A 298 24.59 1.81 -1.23
CA ALA A 298 24.89 0.70 -2.13
C ALA A 298 25.60 -0.46 -1.37
N ALA A 299 25.48 -0.46 -0.04
CA ALA A 299 26.15 -1.43 0.82
C ALA A 299 25.30 -2.70 1.00
N GLY A 300 25.57 -3.72 0.19
CA GLY A 300 24.91 -5.03 0.27
C GLY A 300 23.58 -5.08 -0.49
N TYR A 301 22.77 -6.09 -0.17
CA TYR A 301 21.44 -6.28 -0.76
C TYR A 301 20.39 -5.38 -0.08
N ASP A 302 19.40 -4.92 -0.83
CA ASP A 302 18.31 -4.11 -0.30
C ASP A 302 17.26 -4.97 0.42
N LEU A 303 17.55 -5.28 1.68
CA LEU A 303 16.64 -6.03 2.56
C LEU A 303 15.37 -5.23 2.89
N THR A 304 15.39 -3.90 2.77
CA THR A 304 14.21 -3.04 2.98
C THR A 304 13.18 -3.31 1.88
N ARG A 305 13.62 -3.43 0.61
CA ARG A 305 12.75 -3.81 -0.53
C ARG A 305 12.26 -5.25 -0.47
N LEU A 306 13.02 -6.15 0.16
CA LEU A 306 12.59 -7.54 0.35
C LEU A 306 11.44 -7.67 1.36
N MET A 307 11.47 -6.89 2.44
CA MET A 307 10.44 -6.94 3.50
C MET A 307 9.17 -6.13 3.15
N ILE A 308 9.27 -5.10 2.30
CA ILE A 308 8.10 -4.28 1.94
C ILE A 308 7.30 -4.95 0.82
N GLY A 309 6.04 -5.28 1.10
CA GLY A 309 5.23 -6.17 0.26
C GLY A 309 5.46 -7.66 0.54
N SER A 310 6.06 -8.01 1.68
CA SER A 310 6.24 -9.42 2.07
C SER A 310 5.03 -10.01 2.81
N GLU A 311 3.98 -9.23 3.07
CA GLU A 311 2.70 -9.66 3.69
C GLU A 311 2.86 -10.45 5.01
N GLY A 312 3.89 -10.13 5.80
CA GLY A 312 4.24 -10.85 7.03
C GLY A 312 4.80 -12.27 6.81
N THR A 313 4.98 -12.71 5.56
CA THR A 313 5.48 -14.06 5.23
C THR A 313 6.99 -14.23 5.46
N LEU A 314 7.76 -13.15 5.61
CA LEU A 314 9.21 -13.19 5.84
C LEU A 314 9.62 -12.73 7.26
N GLY A 315 8.67 -12.30 8.09
CA GLY A 315 8.91 -11.83 9.45
C GLY A 315 7.91 -10.78 9.93
N VAL A 316 8.03 -10.39 11.20
CA VAL A 316 7.18 -9.38 11.87
C VAL A 316 7.93 -8.05 11.93
N ILE A 317 7.42 -7.00 11.31
CA ILE A 317 8.04 -5.65 11.33
C ILE A 317 7.85 -5.03 12.72
N THR A 318 8.91 -4.47 13.31
CA THR A 318 8.94 -3.97 14.71
C THR A 318 9.33 -2.50 14.87
N GLU A 319 10.00 -1.91 13.88
CA GLU A 319 10.41 -0.49 13.82
C GLU A 319 10.47 -0.06 12.36
N VAL A 320 9.97 1.13 12.02
CA VAL A 320 9.99 1.65 10.64
C VAL A 320 10.55 3.07 10.64
N THR A 321 11.52 3.35 9.76
CA THR A 321 11.99 4.71 9.49
C THR A 321 11.36 5.22 8.19
N LEU A 322 10.54 6.27 8.29
CA LEU A 322 9.79 6.85 7.18
C LEU A 322 10.40 8.18 6.71
N ARG A 323 10.32 8.42 5.40
CA ARG A 323 10.51 9.73 4.79
C ARG A 323 9.29 10.61 5.10
N LEU A 324 9.56 11.85 5.47
CA LEU A 324 8.59 12.92 5.55
C LEU A 324 8.74 13.90 4.39
N GLN A 325 7.71 14.72 4.20
CA GLN A 325 7.66 15.83 3.26
C GLN A 325 7.20 17.09 4.02
N LYS A 326 7.48 18.28 3.49
CA LYS A 326 6.94 19.54 4.02
C LYS A 326 5.48 19.72 3.61
N ILE A 327 4.63 20.13 4.55
CA ILE A 327 3.23 20.49 4.26
C ILE A 327 3.24 21.64 3.23
N PRO A 328 2.56 21.53 2.08
CA PRO A 328 2.58 22.56 1.05
C PRO A 328 1.91 23.87 1.50
N GLU A 329 2.49 25.00 1.11
CA GLU A 329 1.94 26.34 1.39
C GLU A 329 0.69 26.64 0.57
N HIS A 330 0.64 26.19 -0.69
CA HIS A 330 -0.51 26.36 -1.57
C HIS A 330 -0.94 25.03 -2.22
N SER A 331 -2.25 24.92 -2.46
CA SER A 331 -2.84 23.84 -3.25
C SER A 331 -4.05 24.33 -4.05
N ILE A 332 -4.25 23.74 -5.22
CA ILE A 332 -5.47 23.89 -6.03
C ILE A 332 -6.04 22.51 -6.28
N VAL A 333 -7.35 22.35 -6.11
CA VAL A 333 -8.10 21.17 -6.52
C VAL A 333 -8.97 21.55 -7.70
N ALA A 334 -8.98 20.75 -8.76
CA ALA A 334 -9.84 20.95 -9.93
C ALA A 334 -10.69 19.71 -10.21
N MET A 335 -11.86 19.89 -10.81
CA MET A 335 -12.80 18.84 -11.18
C MET A 335 -13.37 19.15 -12.57
N CYS A 336 -13.54 18.12 -13.42
CA CYS A 336 -14.10 18.27 -14.77
C CYS A 336 -14.76 16.98 -15.25
N ASN A 337 -15.77 17.13 -16.11
CA ASN A 337 -16.66 16.07 -16.58
C ASN A 337 -16.30 15.65 -18.01
N PHE A 338 -16.63 14.41 -18.39
CA PHE A 338 -16.31 13.84 -19.70
C PHE A 338 -17.46 13.01 -20.29
N PRO A 339 -17.59 12.92 -21.63
CA PRO A 339 -18.61 12.09 -22.26
C PRO A 339 -18.41 10.57 -22.05
N THR A 340 -17.18 10.11 -21.82
CA THR A 340 -16.85 8.71 -21.56
C THR A 340 -15.69 8.59 -20.57
N VAL A 341 -15.57 7.42 -19.91
CA VAL A 341 -14.41 7.06 -19.10
C VAL A 341 -13.10 7.04 -19.90
N LYS A 342 -13.18 6.85 -21.23
CA LYS A 342 -12.01 6.92 -22.12
C LYS A 342 -11.53 8.35 -22.31
N ASP A 343 -12.42 9.30 -22.61
CA ASP A 343 -12.07 10.71 -22.76
C ASP A 343 -11.39 11.24 -21.48
N ALA A 344 -11.90 10.85 -20.31
CA ALA A 344 -11.30 11.14 -19.01
C ALA A 344 -9.89 10.51 -18.86
N ALA A 345 -9.73 9.21 -19.12
CA ALA A 345 -8.45 8.55 -19.01
C ALA A 345 -7.40 9.08 -20.02
N ASP A 346 -7.81 9.45 -21.23
CA ASP A 346 -6.94 10.08 -22.24
C ASP A 346 -6.38 11.42 -21.72
N VAL A 347 -7.18 12.24 -21.03
CA VAL A 347 -6.71 13.49 -20.40
C VAL A 347 -5.72 13.23 -19.26
N ALA A 348 -5.95 12.23 -18.42
CA ALA A 348 -5.00 11.88 -17.36
C ALA A 348 -3.63 11.49 -17.96
N ILE A 349 -3.64 10.65 -19.01
CA ILE A 349 -2.44 10.28 -19.77
C ILE A 349 -1.78 11.54 -20.38
N ALA A 350 -2.53 12.40 -21.04
CA ALA A 350 -2.01 13.61 -21.69
C ALA A 350 -1.40 14.63 -20.71
N ALA A 351 -2.00 14.80 -19.52
CA ALA A 351 -1.46 15.65 -18.47
C ALA A 351 -0.11 15.12 -17.94
N MET A 352 0.00 13.81 -17.69
CA MET A 352 1.24 13.18 -17.25
C MET A 352 2.33 13.22 -18.33
N LEU A 353 1.99 12.94 -19.60
CA LEU A 353 2.93 13.03 -20.73
C LEU A 353 3.39 14.46 -21.01
N SER A 354 2.63 15.47 -20.59
CA SER A 354 3.03 16.89 -20.64
C SER A 354 4.08 17.27 -19.57
N GLY A 355 4.46 16.33 -18.69
CA GLY A 355 5.47 16.56 -17.64
C GLY A 355 4.94 17.32 -16.40
N ILE A 356 3.63 17.52 -16.32
CA ILE A 356 2.96 18.25 -15.23
C ILE A 356 3.10 17.45 -13.93
N GLN A 357 3.74 18.04 -12.91
CA GLN A 357 3.88 17.36 -11.61
C GLN A 357 2.61 17.57 -10.76
N VAL A 358 1.61 16.77 -11.07
CA VAL A 358 0.38 16.58 -10.29
C VAL A 358 0.67 16.07 -8.87
N SER A 359 -0.24 16.34 -7.94
CA SER A 359 -0.27 15.75 -6.60
C SER A 359 -1.11 14.49 -6.56
N ARG A 360 -2.28 14.56 -7.23
CA ARG A 360 -3.30 13.51 -7.37
C ARG A 360 -3.95 13.67 -8.75
N VAL A 361 -4.34 12.57 -9.38
CA VAL A 361 -5.24 12.54 -10.55
C VAL A 361 -6.17 11.36 -10.36
N GLU A 362 -7.43 11.64 -10.06
CA GLU A 362 -8.41 10.65 -9.63
C GLU A 362 -9.58 10.62 -10.62
N LEU A 363 -9.92 9.43 -11.14
CA LEU A 363 -11.07 9.21 -12.01
C LEU A 363 -12.21 8.57 -11.22
N LEU A 364 -13.44 9.02 -11.45
CA LEU A 364 -14.68 8.38 -11.05
C LEU A 364 -15.53 8.14 -12.32
N ASP A 365 -16.18 6.98 -12.46
CA ASP A 365 -17.22 6.81 -13.48
C ASP A 365 -18.57 7.40 -13.04
N GLU A 366 -19.53 7.49 -13.95
CA GLU A 366 -20.87 8.04 -13.65
C GLU A 366 -21.61 7.26 -12.57
N VAL A 367 -21.41 5.94 -12.49
CA VAL A 367 -22.00 5.09 -11.45
C VAL A 367 -21.39 5.42 -10.08
N GLN A 368 -20.09 5.72 -10.02
CA GLN A 368 -19.41 6.16 -8.82
C GLN A 368 -19.84 7.58 -8.38
N VAL A 369 -20.06 8.50 -9.32
CA VAL A 369 -20.58 9.84 -9.00
C VAL A 369 -22.02 9.75 -8.48
N LYS A 370 -22.86 8.93 -9.12
CA LYS A 370 -24.22 8.58 -8.66
C LYS A 370 -24.22 8.00 -7.24
N ALA A 371 -23.25 7.14 -6.90
CA ALA A 371 -23.08 6.61 -5.56
C ALA A 371 -22.87 7.73 -4.54
N VAL A 372 -21.97 8.68 -4.84
CA VAL A 372 -21.68 9.82 -3.97
C VAL A 372 -22.88 10.75 -3.83
N ASN A 373 -23.62 11.01 -4.92
CA ASN A 373 -24.87 11.78 -4.87
C ASN A 373 -25.86 11.17 -3.87
N LEU A 374 -26.13 9.87 -3.98
CA LEU A 374 -27.03 9.13 -3.10
C LEU A 374 -26.55 9.12 -1.64
N ALA A 375 -25.27 8.86 -1.40
CA ALA A 375 -24.72 8.73 -0.05
C ALA A 375 -24.61 10.07 0.70
N ASN A 376 -24.31 11.16 -0.01
CA ASN A 376 -24.04 12.48 0.59
C ASN A 376 -25.14 13.53 0.38
N GLY A 377 -26.24 13.20 -0.31
CA GLY A 377 -27.28 14.18 -0.66
C GLY A 377 -26.76 15.29 -1.57
N LYS A 378 -25.92 14.91 -2.54
CA LYS A 378 -25.35 15.82 -3.55
C LYS A 378 -26.09 15.66 -4.88
N ASP A 379 -25.98 16.68 -5.74
CA ASP A 379 -26.58 16.75 -7.08
C ASP A 379 -25.48 17.08 -8.10
N LEU A 380 -24.44 16.24 -8.13
CA LEU A 380 -23.34 16.34 -9.10
C LEU A 380 -23.79 15.75 -10.45
N PRO A 381 -23.36 16.31 -11.60
CA PRO A 381 -23.62 15.69 -12.89
C PRO A 381 -23.12 14.25 -12.96
N GLU A 382 -24.01 13.28 -13.24
CA GLU A 382 -23.65 11.85 -13.34
C GLU A 382 -22.91 11.57 -14.67
N PHE A 383 -21.64 11.97 -14.72
CA PHE A 383 -20.71 11.74 -15.83
C PHE A 383 -19.36 11.21 -15.32
N PRO A 384 -18.60 10.49 -16.15
CA PRO A 384 -17.17 10.26 -15.93
C PRO A 384 -16.45 11.55 -15.58
N THR A 385 -15.74 11.54 -14.46
CA THR A 385 -15.18 12.74 -13.82
C THR A 385 -13.69 12.54 -13.56
N LEU A 386 -12.87 13.56 -13.86
CA LEU A 386 -11.53 13.67 -13.29
C LEU A 386 -11.50 14.71 -12.17
N MET A 387 -10.73 14.40 -11.13
CA MET A 387 -10.29 15.32 -10.09
C MET A 387 -8.76 15.43 -10.09
N PHE A 388 -8.24 16.65 -10.11
CA PHE A 388 -6.81 16.96 -10.03
C PHE A 388 -6.49 17.67 -8.72
N GLU A 389 -5.27 17.50 -8.22
CA GLU A 389 -4.67 18.46 -7.28
C GLU A 389 -3.25 18.83 -7.70
N PHE A 390 -2.90 20.10 -7.49
CA PHE A 390 -1.56 20.64 -7.65
C PHE A 390 -1.12 21.27 -6.33
N ILE A 391 0.10 20.98 -5.87
CA ILE A 391 0.68 21.55 -4.64
C ILE A 391 2.02 22.24 -4.94
N GLY A 392 2.31 23.32 -4.23
CA GLY A 392 3.57 24.06 -4.36
C GLY A 392 3.41 25.52 -3.99
N THR A 393 4.06 26.40 -4.74
CA THR A 393 3.80 27.85 -4.70
C THR A 393 2.50 28.20 -5.43
N GLU A 394 1.84 29.28 -5.02
CA GLU A 394 0.67 29.87 -5.70
C GLU A 394 0.81 29.92 -7.23
N ALA A 395 1.90 30.53 -7.73
CA ALA A 395 2.19 30.67 -9.16
C ALA A 395 2.25 29.32 -9.91
N TYR A 396 3.06 28.38 -9.42
CA TYR A 396 3.14 27.01 -9.96
C TYR A 396 1.76 26.35 -10.02
N THR A 397 1.00 26.38 -8.93
CA THR A 397 -0.30 25.69 -8.89
C THR A 397 -1.31 26.28 -9.89
N ARG A 398 -1.35 27.61 -10.07
CA ARG A 398 -2.20 28.24 -11.10
C ARG A 398 -1.74 27.94 -12.51
N GLU A 399 -0.43 27.98 -12.78
CA GLU A 399 0.14 27.61 -14.08
C GLU A 399 -0.26 26.19 -14.49
N GLN A 400 -0.02 25.19 -13.62
CA GLN A 400 -0.38 23.80 -13.93
C GLN A 400 -1.90 23.61 -14.08
N THR A 401 -2.71 24.31 -13.29
CA THR A 401 -4.19 24.30 -13.43
C THR A 401 -4.63 24.80 -14.81
N LEU A 402 -4.03 25.89 -15.31
CA LEU A 402 -4.34 26.44 -16.63
C LEU A 402 -3.86 25.54 -17.78
N ILE A 403 -2.71 24.87 -17.63
CA ILE A 403 -2.23 23.90 -18.63
C ILE A 403 -3.18 22.70 -18.69
N VAL A 404 -3.60 22.14 -17.54
CA VAL A 404 -4.57 21.03 -17.53
C VAL A 404 -5.94 21.47 -18.04
N GLN A 405 -6.42 22.68 -17.70
CA GLN A 405 -7.66 23.22 -18.27
C GLN A 405 -7.63 23.27 -19.80
N LYS A 406 -6.47 23.65 -20.39
CA LYS A 406 -6.28 23.60 -21.84
C LYS A 406 -6.36 22.16 -22.37
N ILE A 407 -5.65 21.21 -21.77
CA ILE A 407 -5.67 19.79 -22.18
C ILE A 407 -7.10 19.22 -22.11
N VAL A 408 -7.86 19.51 -21.04
CA VAL A 408 -9.27 19.12 -20.88
C VAL A 408 -10.13 19.64 -22.04
N SER A 409 -9.96 20.92 -22.42
CA SER A 409 -10.71 21.53 -23.53
C SER A 409 -10.35 20.93 -24.90
N GLU A 410 -9.15 20.40 -25.07
CA GLU A 410 -8.70 19.71 -26.30
C GLU A 410 -9.23 18.27 -26.40
N HIS A 411 -9.74 17.70 -25.30
CA HIS A 411 -10.19 16.31 -25.18
C HIS A 411 -11.67 16.19 -24.73
N ARG A 412 -12.52 17.08 -25.24
CA ARG A 412 -14.00 17.03 -25.06
C ARG A 412 -14.51 17.15 -23.62
N GLY A 413 -13.68 17.54 -22.65
CA GLY A 413 -14.10 17.72 -21.26
C GLY A 413 -14.92 19.01 -21.06
N SER A 414 -15.84 18.97 -20.10
CA SER A 414 -16.72 20.09 -19.71
C SER A 414 -16.56 20.46 -18.23
N ASP A 415 -17.20 21.57 -17.85
CA ASP A 415 -17.46 21.96 -16.46
C ASP A 415 -16.21 22.05 -15.57
N PHE A 416 -15.07 22.46 -16.16
CA PHE A 416 -13.81 22.60 -15.43
C PHE A 416 -13.93 23.69 -14.34
N VAL A 417 -14.08 23.24 -13.11
CA VAL A 417 -14.11 24.07 -11.90
C VAL A 417 -12.85 23.82 -11.07
N PHE A 418 -12.38 24.84 -10.36
CA PHE A 418 -11.27 24.70 -9.43
C PHE A 418 -11.48 25.51 -8.15
N ALA A 419 -10.86 25.07 -7.07
CA ALA A 419 -10.94 25.66 -5.75
C ALA A 419 -9.54 25.97 -5.20
N GLU A 420 -9.35 27.22 -4.77
CA GLU A 420 -8.21 27.67 -3.95
C GLU A 420 -8.57 27.73 -2.46
N ASP A 421 -9.85 27.96 -2.12
CA ASP A 421 -10.36 28.03 -0.75
C ASP A 421 -10.25 26.67 0.00
N PRO A 422 -9.81 26.65 1.27
CA PRO A 422 -9.65 25.41 2.03
C PRO A 422 -10.92 24.57 2.22
N GLU A 423 -12.08 25.18 2.46
CA GLU A 423 -13.33 24.45 2.70
C GLU A 423 -13.94 23.97 1.37
N ALA A 424 -13.86 24.77 0.30
CA ALA A 424 -14.22 24.32 -1.04
C ALA A 424 -13.36 23.13 -1.53
N LYS A 425 -12.03 23.18 -1.33
CA LYS A 425 -11.14 22.05 -1.64
C LYS A 425 -11.46 20.80 -0.81
N LYS A 426 -11.84 20.98 0.44
CA LYS A 426 -12.21 19.90 1.37
C LYS A 426 -13.53 19.24 0.99
N GLU A 427 -14.55 20.01 0.58
CA GLU A 427 -15.80 19.47 0.04
C GLU A 427 -15.61 18.77 -1.31
N LEU A 428 -14.73 19.25 -2.19
CA LEU A 428 -14.32 18.51 -3.38
C LEU A 428 -13.64 17.19 -2.98
N TRP A 429 -12.61 17.21 -2.14
CA TRP A 429 -11.90 15.97 -1.76
C TRP A 429 -12.76 14.97 -0.99
N LYS A 430 -13.82 15.40 -0.31
CA LYS A 430 -14.78 14.53 0.36
C LYS A 430 -15.42 13.53 -0.63
N ILE A 431 -15.78 13.98 -1.83
CA ILE A 431 -16.38 13.16 -2.91
C ILE A 431 -15.55 11.89 -3.17
N ARG A 432 -14.24 12.05 -3.44
CA ARG A 432 -13.34 10.94 -3.75
C ARG A 432 -12.94 10.11 -2.53
N LYS A 433 -12.83 10.73 -1.33
CA LYS A 433 -12.47 10.01 -0.09
C LYS A 433 -13.56 9.08 0.41
N GLU A 434 -14.82 9.41 0.14
CA GLU A 434 -15.97 8.60 0.59
C GLU A 434 -16.49 7.64 -0.50
N ALA A 435 -15.99 7.71 -1.73
CA ALA A 435 -16.45 6.96 -2.91
C ALA A 435 -16.65 5.45 -2.67
N LEU A 436 -15.68 4.77 -2.03
CA LEU A 436 -15.79 3.34 -1.70
C LEU A 436 -16.98 3.06 -0.76
N TYR A 437 -17.16 3.88 0.28
CA TYR A 437 -18.26 3.72 1.23
C TYR A 437 -19.62 4.12 0.63
N ALA A 438 -19.62 5.09 -0.31
CA ALA A 438 -20.80 5.52 -1.03
C ALA A 438 -21.42 4.41 -1.89
N CYS A 439 -20.64 3.44 -2.35
CA CYS A 439 -21.14 2.29 -3.11
C CYS A 439 -22.19 1.49 -2.32
N PHE A 440 -21.97 1.27 -1.02
CA PHE A 440 -22.89 0.53 -0.15
C PHE A 440 -24.24 1.24 0.09
N ALA A 441 -24.34 2.54 -0.22
CA ALA A 441 -25.62 3.25 -0.19
C ALA A 441 -26.55 2.84 -1.35
N MET A 442 -25.99 2.37 -2.48
CA MET A 442 -26.76 1.94 -3.65
C MET A 442 -27.37 0.55 -3.49
N ALA A 443 -26.74 -0.35 -2.71
CA ALA A 443 -27.26 -1.68 -2.40
C ALA A 443 -27.08 -2.04 -0.91
N PRO A 444 -27.94 -1.51 -0.01
CA PRO A 444 -27.82 -1.75 1.43
C PRO A 444 -27.94 -3.22 1.79
N GLY A 445 -26.88 -3.79 2.38
CA GLY A 445 -26.81 -5.19 2.82
C GLY A 445 -26.04 -6.12 1.87
N PHE A 446 -25.61 -5.64 0.70
CA PHE A 446 -24.76 -6.40 -0.23
C PHE A 446 -23.31 -6.46 0.28
N GLU A 447 -22.57 -7.50 -0.13
CA GLU A 447 -21.11 -7.54 -0.01
C GLU A 447 -20.46 -6.90 -1.25
N ALA A 448 -19.18 -6.53 -1.11
CA ALA A 448 -18.41 -5.90 -2.18
C ALA A 448 -17.14 -6.70 -2.49
N MET A 449 -16.97 -7.08 -3.75
CA MET A 449 -15.66 -7.41 -4.30
C MET A 449 -14.99 -6.11 -4.74
N THR A 450 -14.26 -5.50 -3.81
CA THR A 450 -13.32 -4.43 -4.14
C THR A 450 -12.05 -5.09 -4.69
N THR A 451 -11.65 -4.73 -5.91
CA THR A 451 -10.45 -5.26 -6.57
C THR A 451 -9.80 -4.17 -7.43
N ASP A 452 -8.50 -4.29 -7.64
CA ASP A 452 -7.65 -3.37 -8.39
C ASP A 452 -6.78 -4.08 -9.43
N VAL A 453 -6.36 -3.34 -10.46
CA VAL A 453 -5.26 -3.71 -11.35
C VAL A 453 -4.46 -2.46 -11.70
N CYS A 454 -3.22 -2.63 -12.15
CA CYS A 454 -2.41 -1.52 -12.67
C CYS A 454 -1.78 -1.92 -14.00
N VAL A 455 -1.70 -0.97 -14.93
CA VAL A 455 -1.11 -1.13 -16.27
C VAL A 455 -0.11 0.00 -16.53
N PRO A 456 0.85 -0.17 -17.45
CA PRO A 456 1.60 0.96 -17.99
C PRO A 456 0.63 2.05 -18.46
N LEU A 457 0.88 3.31 -18.07
CA LEU A 457 -0.08 4.41 -18.19
C LEU A 457 -0.69 4.57 -19.60
N SER A 458 0.07 4.24 -20.66
CA SER A 458 -0.40 4.22 -22.06
C SER A 458 -1.60 3.30 -22.33
N HIS A 459 -1.84 2.27 -21.50
CA HIS A 459 -2.97 1.34 -21.63
C HIS A 459 -4.16 1.69 -20.72
N LEU A 460 -4.05 2.69 -19.83
CA LEU A 460 -5.08 3.00 -18.84
C LEU A 460 -6.47 3.24 -19.48
N ALA A 461 -6.52 4.06 -20.53
CA ALA A 461 -7.77 4.35 -21.25
C ALA A 461 -8.31 3.12 -22.00
N GLU A 462 -7.43 2.25 -22.50
CA GLU A 462 -7.81 1.02 -23.19
C GLU A 462 -8.43 -0.01 -22.22
N ILE A 463 -7.78 -0.23 -21.06
CA ILE A 463 -8.27 -1.21 -20.09
C ILE A 463 -9.54 -0.74 -19.38
N ILE A 464 -9.63 0.53 -18.97
CA ILE A 464 -10.85 1.05 -18.34
C ILE A 464 -12.04 0.94 -19.30
N SER A 465 -11.86 1.25 -20.59
CA SER A 465 -12.93 1.09 -21.60
C SER A 465 -13.40 -0.37 -21.72
N LYS A 466 -12.48 -1.31 -21.93
CA LYS A 466 -12.80 -2.75 -22.05
C LYS A 466 -13.39 -3.35 -20.78
N SER A 467 -12.96 -2.87 -19.61
CA SER A 467 -13.57 -3.24 -18.33
C SER A 467 -15.00 -2.71 -18.26
N LYS A 468 -15.23 -1.43 -18.54
CA LYS A 468 -16.55 -0.79 -18.45
C LYS A 468 -17.57 -1.45 -19.39
N GLU A 469 -17.18 -1.78 -20.63
CA GLU A 469 -18.00 -2.57 -21.57
C GLU A 469 -18.47 -3.92 -20.99
N VAL A 470 -17.62 -4.61 -20.20
CA VAL A 470 -17.92 -5.93 -19.63
C VAL A 470 -18.61 -5.85 -18.27
N LEU A 471 -18.43 -4.75 -17.53
CA LEU A 471 -19.14 -4.43 -16.29
C LEU A 471 -20.59 -4.00 -16.60
N ASP A 472 -20.79 -3.11 -17.58
CA ASP A 472 -22.12 -2.61 -17.99
C ASP A 472 -22.98 -3.68 -18.69
N ALA A 473 -22.35 -4.73 -19.22
CA ALA A 473 -23.02 -5.93 -19.73
C ALA A 473 -23.40 -6.94 -18.63
N SER A 474 -23.00 -6.71 -17.37
CA SER A 474 -23.37 -7.54 -16.23
C SER A 474 -24.68 -7.09 -15.58
N SER A 475 -25.30 -8.00 -14.82
CA SER A 475 -26.43 -7.65 -13.95
C SER A 475 -26.01 -7.10 -12.57
N LEU A 476 -24.71 -7.12 -12.27
CA LEU A 476 -24.18 -6.63 -10.99
C LEU A 476 -23.95 -5.12 -11.03
N LEU A 477 -24.26 -4.46 -9.92
CA LEU A 477 -23.88 -3.06 -9.76
C LEU A 477 -22.36 -2.97 -9.57
N CYS A 478 -21.71 -2.23 -10.47
CA CYS A 478 -20.27 -2.04 -10.51
C CYS A 478 -19.96 -0.53 -10.57
N THR A 479 -18.92 -0.09 -9.86
CA THR A 479 -18.34 1.25 -10.04
C THR A 479 -16.86 1.17 -10.43
N VAL A 480 -16.35 2.21 -11.09
CA VAL A 480 -14.92 2.38 -11.41
C VAL A 480 -14.37 3.63 -10.73
N ILE A 481 -13.23 3.46 -10.06
CA ILE A 481 -12.37 4.53 -9.52
C ILE A 481 -10.96 4.32 -10.09
N ALA A 482 -10.19 5.37 -10.40
CA ALA A 482 -8.77 5.18 -10.73
C ALA A 482 -7.84 6.22 -10.11
N HIS A 483 -6.66 5.77 -9.69
CA HIS A 483 -5.45 6.58 -9.55
C HIS A 483 -4.88 6.82 -10.96
N ALA A 484 -5.61 7.61 -11.75
CA ALA A 484 -5.39 7.77 -13.18
C ALA A 484 -4.04 8.42 -13.54
N GLY A 485 -3.33 8.99 -12.56
CA GLY A 485 -1.98 9.52 -12.73
C GLY A 485 -0.86 8.48 -12.78
N ASP A 486 -1.07 7.27 -12.24
CA ASP A 486 -0.05 6.21 -12.20
C ASP A 486 -0.45 4.90 -12.89
N GLY A 487 -1.70 4.79 -13.36
CA GLY A 487 -2.18 3.66 -14.16
C GLY A 487 -2.93 2.58 -13.37
N ASN A 488 -3.14 2.78 -12.07
CA ASN A 488 -3.93 1.89 -11.23
C ASN A 488 -5.42 2.26 -11.26
N PHE A 489 -6.30 1.29 -11.56
CA PHE A 489 -7.74 1.43 -11.36
C PHE A 489 -8.33 0.32 -10.49
N HIS A 490 -9.45 0.67 -9.86
CA HIS A 490 -10.21 -0.11 -8.91
C HIS A 490 -11.64 -0.28 -9.43
N THR A 491 -12.26 -1.39 -9.04
CA THR A 491 -13.69 -1.62 -9.20
C THR A 491 -14.32 -2.09 -7.91
N VAL A 492 -15.49 -1.57 -7.59
CA VAL A 492 -16.33 -2.06 -6.50
C VAL A 492 -17.51 -2.80 -7.13
N ILE A 493 -17.47 -4.13 -7.09
CA ILE A 493 -18.54 -4.99 -7.62
C ILE A 493 -19.42 -5.43 -6.45
N LEU A 494 -20.69 -5.02 -6.43
CA LEU A 494 -21.64 -5.38 -5.37
C LEU A 494 -22.42 -6.64 -5.74
N PHE A 495 -22.61 -7.52 -4.76
CA PHE A 495 -23.39 -8.75 -4.91
C PHE A 495 -24.13 -9.11 -3.60
N ASP A 496 -25.27 -9.77 -3.71
CA ASP A 496 -25.96 -10.35 -2.55
C ASP A 496 -25.13 -11.54 -2.01
N PRO A 497 -24.67 -11.53 -0.74
CA PRO A 497 -23.86 -12.62 -0.18
C PRO A 497 -24.62 -13.95 -0.01
N ALA A 498 -25.95 -13.95 -0.18
CA ALA A 498 -26.77 -15.16 -0.26
C ALA A 498 -26.89 -15.73 -1.69
N ASP A 499 -26.47 -15.00 -2.73
CA ASP A 499 -26.55 -15.41 -4.14
C ASP A 499 -25.17 -15.86 -4.66
N ASP A 500 -24.98 -17.18 -4.73
CA ASP A 500 -23.74 -17.78 -5.22
C ASP A 500 -23.54 -17.62 -6.74
N GLU A 501 -24.55 -17.26 -7.54
CA GLU A 501 -24.36 -16.92 -8.96
C GLU A 501 -23.87 -15.48 -9.13
N GLN A 502 -24.43 -14.53 -8.37
CA GLN A 502 -23.89 -13.16 -8.33
C GLN A 502 -22.43 -13.15 -7.86
N ARG A 503 -22.07 -13.95 -6.85
CA ARG A 503 -20.67 -14.11 -6.42
C ARG A 503 -19.77 -14.65 -7.53
N LYS A 504 -20.20 -15.66 -8.28
CA LYS A 504 -19.43 -16.19 -9.43
C LYS A 504 -19.27 -15.17 -10.55
N GLU A 505 -20.28 -14.35 -10.79
CA GLU A 505 -20.22 -13.27 -11.79
C GLU A 505 -19.21 -12.19 -11.36
N ALA A 506 -19.19 -11.79 -10.08
CA ALA A 506 -18.17 -10.89 -9.55
C ALA A 506 -16.76 -11.49 -9.69
N GLU A 507 -16.60 -12.79 -9.40
CA GLU A 507 -15.34 -13.51 -9.63
C GLU A 507 -14.95 -13.58 -11.12
N ARG A 508 -15.92 -13.71 -12.05
CA ARG A 508 -15.69 -13.67 -13.51
C ARG A 508 -15.21 -12.29 -13.96
N LEU A 509 -15.86 -11.21 -13.50
CA LEU A 509 -15.51 -9.84 -13.83
C LEU A 509 -14.08 -9.50 -13.36
N ASN A 510 -13.76 -9.78 -12.10
CA ASN A 510 -12.41 -9.61 -11.55
C ASN A 510 -11.36 -10.43 -12.34
N ASN A 511 -11.68 -11.69 -12.65
CA ASN A 511 -10.81 -12.56 -13.44
C ASN A 511 -10.55 -12.00 -14.86
N PHE A 512 -11.57 -11.43 -15.52
CA PHE A 512 -11.43 -10.75 -16.81
C PHE A 512 -10.50 -9.54 -16.72
N MET A 513 -10.72 -8.64 -15.77
CA MET A 513 -9.92 -7.41 -15.63
C MET A 513 -8.45 -7.71 -15.33
N VAL A 514 -8.18 -8.67 -14.44
CA VAL A 514 -6.82 -9.17 -14.21
C VAL A 514 -6.23 -9.80 -15.49
N HIS A 515 -7.00 -10.59 -16.23
CA HIS A 515 -6.49 -11.19 -17.47
C HIS A 515 -6.20 -10.17 -18.56
N ALA A 516 -6.95 -9.07 -18.63
CA ALA A 516 -6.71 -7.94 -19.50
C ALA A 516 -5.45 -7.16 -19.08
N ALA A 517 -5.29 -6.80 -17.80
CA ALA A 517 -4.11 -6.10 -17.28
C ALA A 517 -2.82 -6.88 -17.56
N LEU A 518 -2.82 -8.19 -17.27
CA LEU A 518 -1.70 -9.09 -17.57
C LEU A 518 -1.45 -9.30 -19.08
N SER A 519 -2.36 -8.87 -19.96
CA SER A 519 -2.14 -8.87 -21.42
C SER A 519 -1.59 -7.54 -21.96
N MET A 520 -1.53 -6.52 -21.10
CA MET A 520 -1.07 -5.16 -21.38
C MET A 520 0.18 -4.80 -20.56
N GLU A 521 1.01 -5.81 -20.22
CA GLU A 521 2.21 -5.68 -19.38
C GLU A 521 1.95 -5.11 -17.96
N GLY A 522 0.70 -5.18 -17.49
CA GLY A 522 0.28 -4.79 -16.14
C GLY A 522 0.42 -5.89 -15.10
N THR A 523 -0.20 -5.66 -13.93
CA THR A 523 -0.19 -6.54 -12.75
C THR A 523 -1.61 -6.85 -12.28
N CYS A 524 -1.80 -8.01 -11.63
CA CYS A 524 -3.06 -8.38 -10.99
C CYS A 524 -3.41 -7.55 -9.74
N THR A 525 -2.48 -6.75 -9.21
CA THR A 525 -2.68 -5.91 -8.02
C THR A 525 -1.80 -4.65 -8.10
N GLY A 526 -2.41 -3.47 -7.97
CA GLY A 526 -1.71 -2.19 -7.95
C GLY A 526 -1.25 -1.81 -6.54
N GLU A 527 -2.13 -1.94 -5.54
CA GLU A 527 -1.85 -1.51 -4.16
C GLU A 527 -2.36 -2.41 -3.05
N HIS A 528 -3.35 -3.29 -3.30
CA HIS A 528 -3.97 -4.06 -2.24
C HIS A 528 -3.12 -5.23 -1.72
N GLY A 529 -2.10 -5.65 -2.47
CA GLY A 529 -1.35 -6.88 -2.23
C GLY A 529 -1.96 -8.09 -2.93
N VAL A 530 -1.51 -9.29 -2.57
CA VAL A 530 -1.92 -10.57 -3.17
C VAL A 530 -2.68 -11.43 -2.17
N GLY A 531 -2.27 -11.40 -0.90
CA GLY A 531 -2.87 -12.12 0.20
C GLY A 531 -3.08 -13.60 -0.11
N THR A 532 -4.32 -14.05 0.10
CA THR A 532 -4.83 -15.35 -0.38
C THR A 532 -5.57 -15.20 -1.72
N GLY A 533 -6.27 -14.08 -1.95
CA GLY A 533 -7.22 -13.90 -3.04
C GLY A 533 -6.62 -13.93 -4.45
N LYS A 534 -5.52 -13.21 -4.65
CA LYS A 534 -4.87 -13.02 -5.96
C LYS A 534 -3.71 -13.98 -6.25
N MET A 535 -3.32 -14.85 -5.31
CA MET A 535 -2.25 -15.86 -5.49
C MET A 535 -2.40 -16.67 -6.78
N LYS A 536 -3.64 -16.93 -7.20
CA LYS A 536 -3.99 -17.65 -8.42
C LYS A 536 -3.40 -17.04 -9.70
N TYR A 537 -3.20 -15.72 -9.75
CA TYR A 537 -2.75 -15.00 -10.94
C TYR A 537 -1.23 -14.91 -11.09
N LEU A 538 -0.48 -14.99 -9.97
CA LEU A 538 0.97 -14.75 -9.98
C LEU A 538 1.79 -15.71 -10.86
N GLU A 539 1.27 -16.90 -11.17
CA GLU A 539 1.95 -17.81 -12.09
C GLU A 539 1.87 -17.35 -13.55
N LYS A 540 0.81 -16.61 -13.92
CA LYS A 540 0.68 -15.95 -15.22
C LYS A 540 1.49 -14.64 -15.26
N GLU A 541 1.48 -13.88 -14.16
CA GLU A 541 2.20 -12.59 -14.06
C GLU A 541 3.72 -12.75 -13.96
N LEU A 542 4.19 -13.50 -12.97
CA LEU A 542 5.61 -13.61 -12.65
C LEU A 542 6.28 -14.82 -13.32
N GLY A 543 5.51 -15.83 -13.72
CA GLY A 543 6.04 -17.10 -14.21
C GLY A 543 6.60 -18.01 -13.10
N THR A 544 6.69 -19.30 -13.41
CA THR A 544 7.04 -20.34 -12.43
C THR A 544 8.43 -20.15 -11.81
N GLU A 545 9.44 -19.67 -12.55
CA GLU A 545 10.81 -19.53 -12.04
C GLU A 545 10.96 -18.41 -11.00
N ASN A 546 10.23 -17.29 -11.16
CA ASN A 546 10.16 -16.24 -10.16
C ASN A 546 9.46 -16.75 -8.89
N LEU A 547 8.36 -17.50 -9.02
CA LEU A 547 7.68 -18.13 -7.89
C LEU A 547 8.56 -19.17 -7.16
N ARG A 548 9.36 -19.98 -7.88
CA ARG A 548 10.36 -20.87 -7.26
C ARG A 548 11.44 -20.07 -6.51
N THR A 549 11.85 -18.93 -7.06
CA THR A 549 12.85 -18.05 -6.44
C THR A 549 12.30 -17.40 -5.16
N MET A 550 11.06 -16.90 -5.19
CA MET A 550 10.33 -16.46 -3.98
C MET A 550 10.23 -17.58 -2.95
N LYS A 551 9.94 -18.82 -3.37
CA LYS A 551 9.86 -19.97 -2.46
C LYS A 551 11.22 -20.33 -1.86
N LYS A 552 12.33 -20.19 -2.60
CA LYS A 552 13.69 -20.37 -2.08
C LYS A 552 14.05 -19.33 -1.03
N ILE A 553 13.69 -18.06 -1.24
CA ILE A 553 13.88 -16.99 -0.24
C ILE A 553 13.03 -17.26 1.01
N LYS A 554 11.74 -17.59 0.83
CA LYS A 554 10.82 -17.97 1.91
C LYS A 554 11.35 -19.16 2.73
N ALA A 555 11.85 -20.20 2.08
CA ALA A 555 12.39 -21.39 2.76
C ALA A 555 13.72 -21.13 3.49
N ALA A 556 14.50 -20.13 3.05
CA ALA A 556 15.72 -19.72 3.74
C ALA A 556 15.46 -18.85 4.98
N LEU A 557 14.43 -18.00 4.96
CA LEU A 557 14.07 -17.11 6.07
C LEU A 557 13.01 -17.69 7.02
N ASP A 558 12.29 -18.73 6.59
CA ASP A 558 11.31 -19.48 7.38
C ASP A 558 11.29 -20.98 6.97
N PRO A 559 12.25 -21.77 7.46
CA PRO A 559 12.38 -23.19 7.11
C PRO A 559 11.28 -24.08 7.73
N ASN A 560 10.54 -23.62 8.75
CA ASN A 560 9.42 -24.36 9.33
C ASN A 560 8.05 -23.95 8.73
N GLY A 561 7.98 -22.89 7.93
CA GLY A 561 6.76 -22.43 7.27
C GLY A 561 5.75 -21.74 8.19
N ILE A 562 6.19 -21.18 9.33
CA ILE A 562 5.32 -20.57 10.34
C ILE A 562 4.83 -19.17 9.98
N MET A 563 5.58 -18.40 9.19
CA MET A 563 5.31 -16.97 8.95
C MET A 563 4.22 -16.79 7.90
N ASN A 564 3.04 -16.34 8.35
CA ASN A 564 1.82 -16.10 7.59
C ASN A 564 1.51 -17.11 6.46
N PRO A 565 1.42 -18.42 6.76
CA PRO A 565 1.24 -19.45 5.74
C PRO A 565 -0.08 -19.30 4.97
N GLY A 566 -0.04 -19.71 3.70
CA GLY A 566 -1.18 -19.64 2.78
C GLY A 566 -1.32 -18.31 2.03
N LYS A 567 -0.28 -17.47 1.95
CA LYS A 567 -0.26 -16.21 1.19
C LYS A 567 0.98 -16.13 0.29
N LEU A 568 0.96 -15.22 -0.68
CA LEU A 568 1.97 -14.96 -1.72
C LEU A 568 2.34 -16.13 -2.65
N ILE A 569 2.63 -17.34 -2.14
CA ILE A 569 3.27 -18.42 -2.91
C ILE A 569 2.26 -19.57 -3.15
N PRO A 570 1.80 -19.80 -4.40
CA PRO A 570 0.82 -20.85 -4.70
C PRO A 570 1.27 -22.25 -4.23
N PRO A 571 0.40 -23.06 -3.61
CA PRO A 571 0.81 -24.32 -2.98
C PRO A 571 1.47 -25.34 -3.91
N HIS A 572 1.17 -25.31 -5.21
CA HIS A 572 1.69 -26.25 -6.21
C HIS A 572 3.11 -25.91 -6.70
N ILE A 573 3.67 -24.77 -6.31
CA ILE A 573 5.05 -24.40 -6.64
C ILE A 573 6.01 -25.20 -5.74
N CYS A 574 6.75 -26.15 -6.31
CA CYS A 574 7.83 -26.86 -5.60
C CYS A 574 9.15 -26.05 -5.58
N LEU A 575 10.10 -26.46 -4.73
CA LEU A 575 11.46 -25.89 -4.64
C LEU A 575 12.41 -26.44 -5.71
#